data_AF-A0AAW4U6Z2-F1
#
_entry.id   AF-A0AAW4U6Z2-F1
#
_cell.length_a   1.000
_cell.length_b   1.000
_cell.length_c   1.000
_cell.angle_alpha   90.00
_cell.angle_beta   90.00
_cell.angle_gamma   90.00
#
_symmetry.space_group_name_H-M   'P 1'
#
loop_
_entity.id
_entity.type
_entity.pdbx_description
1 polymer ?
#
loop_
_entity_poly.entity_id
_entity_poly.type
_entity_poly.pdbx_seq_one_letter_code
_entity_poly.pdbx_strand_id
1 'polypeptide(L)'
;MISNDIGNNAAPILEVVYLTTQEKKPLPTHVKINSSKYPSTVLCEQIDTVNKDKVGDYIGQCSMAEMKKIDAALAVSIGIGINIKSNDLVKKWAEAANEVVEPEKKEPEPVVAKVEMPDIETQLEIAKITAERDVYKRLYEETMARR
;
A
#
# COMPACT_ATOMS: atom_id res chain seq x y z
N MET A 1 9.23 18.02 2.07
CA MET A 1 9.97 18.79 1.06
C MET A 1 10.96 17.84 0.40
N ILE A 2 11.11 17.93 -0.92
CA ILE A 2 12.00 17.07 -1.70
C ILE A 2 13.08 17.85 -2.47
N SER A 3 12.90 19.17 -2.63
CA SER A 3 13.91 20.07 -3.18
C SER A 3 15.12 20.21 -2.26
N ASN A 4 16.27 20.56 -2.86
CA ASN A 4 17.54 20.76 -2.15
C ASN A 4 17.56 22.00 -1.26
N ASP A 5 18.37 21.99 -0.20
CA ASP A 5 18.40 23.04 0.82
C ASP A 5 18.88 24.41 0.30
N ILE A 6 19.79 24.44 -0.67
CA ILE A 6 20.26 25.71 -1.27
C ILE A 6 19.10 26.39 -2.00
N GLY A 7 18.37 25.61 -2.81
CA GLY A 7 17.15 26.07 -3.49
C GLY A 7 16.06 26.47 -2.49
N ASN A 8 15.85 25.66 -1.46
CA ASN A 8 14.88 25.95 -0.40
C ASN A 8 15.19 27.24 0.35
N ASN A 9 16.46 27.67 0.43
CA ASN A 9 16.83 28.92 1.08
C ASN A 9 16.70 30.12 0.13
N ALA A 10 17.18 29.99 -1.12
CA ALA A 10 17.25 31.10 -2.06
C ALA A 10 15.95 31.40 -2.81
N ALA A 11 15.17 30.37 -3.17
CA ALA A 11 13.97 30.53 -3.99
C ALA A 11 12.73 30.86 -3.16
N PRO A 12 11.71 31.57 -3.69
CA PRO A 12 10.43 31.76 -3.01
C PRO A 12 9.52 30.52 -3.06
N ILE A 13 9.93 29.49 -3.81
CA ILE A 13 9.19 28.26 -4.06
C ILE A 13 9.89 27.05 -3.46
N LEU A 14 9.11 25.98 -3.28
CA LEU A 14 9.53 24.70 -2.72
C LEU A 14 8.92 23.57 -3.55
N GLU A 15 9.65 22.48 -3.70
CA GLU A 15 9.14 21.26 -4.32
C GLU A 15 8.69 20.31 -3.22
N VAL A 16 7.45 19.86 -3.33
CA VAL A 16 6.79 19.01 -2.33
C VAL A 16 6.11 17.83 -3.00
N VAL A 17 5.87 16.80 -2.20
CA VAL A 17 5.07 15.63 -2.56
C VAL A 17 3.98 15.45 -1.53
N TYR A 18 2.85 14.89 -1.95
CA TYR A 18 1.72 14.68 -1.06
C TYR A 18 1.91 13.46 -0.17
N LEU A 19 1.30 13.55 1.00
CA LEU A 19 1.18 12.47 1.98
C LEU A 19 -0.29 12.11 2.13
N THR A 20 -0.58 10.82 2.27
CA THR A 20 -1.93 10.34 2.57
C THR A 20 -1.91 9.24 3.61
N THR A 21 -2.88 9.25 4.51
CA THR A 21 -3.13 8.16 5.46
C THR A 21 -4.07 7.10 4.89
N GLN A 22 -4.70 7.37 3.74
CA GLN A 22 -5.58 6.41 3.08
C GLN A 22 -4.76 5.31 2.44
N GLU A 23 -5.29 4.09 2.47
CA GLU A 23 -4.70 2.99 1.72
C GLU A 23 -4.79 3.26 0.21
N LYS A 24 -3.69 2.99 -0.49
CA LYS A 24 -3.56 3.15 -1.93
C LYS A 24 -3.11 1.84 -2.55
N LYS A 25 -3.51 1.64 -3.80
CA LYS A 25 -3.00 0.53 -4.62
C LYS A 25 -1.47 0.66 -4.72
N PRO A 26 -0.71 -0.44 -4.59
CA PRO A 26 0.74 -0.38 -4.55
C PRO A 26 1.33 0.08 -5.89
N LEU A 27 1.82 1.32 -5.94
CA LEU A 27 2.62 1.86 -7.05
C LEU A 27 4.10 1.93 -6.67
N PRO A 28 5.04 1.94 -7.63
CA PRO A 28 6.47 2.00 -7.32
C PRO A 28 6.88 3.43 -6.89
N THR A 29 5.99 4.40 -7.10
CA THR A 29 6.06 5.78 -6.65
C THR A 29 5.50 5.96 -5.24
N HIS A 30 4.93 4.92 -4.63
CA HIS A 30 4.37 4.98 -3.27
C HIS A 30 5.38 4.52 -2.24
N VAL A 31 5.62 5.35 -1.23
CA VAL A 31 6.55 5.03 -0.15
C VAL A 31 5.85 5.14 1.19
N LYS A 32 5.80 4.03 1.93
CA LYS A 32 5.30 4.03 3.31
C LYS A 32 6.32 4.67 4.25
N ILE A 33 5.86 5.61 5.08
CA ILE A 33 6.64 6.29 6.10
C ILE A 33 5.94 6.17 7.46
N ASN A 34 6.76 6.09 8.50
CA ASN A 34 6.33 6.02 9.91
C ASN A 34 6.86 7.19 10.74
N SER A 35 7.74 8.02 10.17
CA SER A 35 8.28 9.21 10.87
C SER A 35 7.33 10.41 10.91
N SER A 36 6.20 10.34 10.21
CA SER A 36 5.10 11.30 10.35
C SER A 36 4.24 10.99 11.58
N LYS A 37 3.51 11.98 12.08
CA LYS A 37 2.58 11.85 13.24
C LYS A 37 1.63 10.65 13.12
N TYR A 38 1.20 10.34 11.89
CA TYR A 38 0.42 9.15 11.57
C TYR A 38 1.16 8.35 10.49
N PRO A 39 1.18 7.01 10.56
CA PRO A 39 1.68 6.19 9.45
C PRO A 39 1.02 6.61 8.15
N SER A 40 1.85 6.95 7.15
CA SER A 40 1.39 7.60 5.93
C SER A 40 2.10 7.02 4.71
N THR A 41 1.51 7.23 3.54
CA THR A 41 2.10 6.92 2.24
C THR A 41 2.43 8.22 1.52
N VAL A 42 3.68 8.35 1.09
CA VAL A 42 4.16 9.42 0.21
C VAL A 42 3.79 9.08 -1.24
N LEU A 43 3.26 10.05 -1.97
CA LEU A 43 2.84 9.93 -3.36
C LEU A 43 3.86 10.63 -4.27
N CYS A 44 4.92 9.94 -4.69
CA CYS A 44 6.00 10.54 -5.49
C CYS A 44 5.59 10.84 -6.94
N GLU A 45 4.42 10.36 -7.38
CA GLU A 45 3.82 10.74 -8.67
C GLU A 45 3.17 12.13 -8.64
N GLN A 46 2.90 12.68 -7.46
CA GLN A 46 2.26 13.98 -7.29
C GLN A 46 3.26 15.00 -6.75
N ILE A 47 4.20 15.40 -7.61
CA ILE A 47 5.17 16.47 -7.30
C ILE A 47 4.51 17.81 -7.61
N ASP A 48 4.49 18.71 -6.63
CA ASP A 48 3.96 20.05 -6.77
C ASP A 48 4.97 21.12 -6.35
N THR A 49 4.84 22.29 -6.98
CA THR A 49 5.61 23.48 -6.63
C THR A 49 4.73 24.42 -5.81
N VAL A 50 5.18 24.75 -4.61
CA VAL A 50 4.41 25.56 -3.64
C VAL A 50 5.23 26.76 -3.20
N ASN A 51 4.60 27.93 -3.13
CA ASN A 51 5.22 29.13 -2.55
C ASN A 51 5.45 28.94 -1.05
N LYS A 52 6.58 29.42 -0.53
CA LYS A 52 6.92 29.37 0.90
C LYS A 52 5.82 29.94 1.80
N ASP A 53 5.14 30.98 1.35
CA ASP A 53 4.05 31.64 2.10
C ASP A 53 2.83 30.74 2.35
N LYS A 54 2.69 29.64 1.60
CA LYS A 54 1.61 28.66 1.77
C LYS A 54 1.99 27.51 2.70
N VAL A 55 3.26 27.41 3.10
CA VAL A 55 3.73 26.37 4.01
C VAL A 55 3.39 26.80 5.44
N GLY A 56 2.64 25.95 6.14
CA GLY A 56 2.28 26.17 7.54
C GLY A 56 3.35 25.67 8.50
N ASP A 57 2.91 25.21 9.66
CA ASP A 57 3.78 24.80 10.76
C ASP A 57 4.63 23.57 10.43
N TYR A 58 5.81 23.52 11.04
CA TYR A 58 6.67 22.34 10.99
C TYR A 58 6.06 21.17 11.77
N ILE A 59 5.88 20.03 11.10
CA ILE A 59 5.30 18.82 11.69
C ILE A 59 6.38 17.82 12.13
N GLY A 60 7.45 17.68 11.34
CA GLY A 60 8.48 16.67 11.55
C GLY A 60 9.37 16.47 10.32
N GLN A 61 10.26 15.48 10.42
CA GLN A 61 11.23 15.13 9.37
C GLN A 61 11.25 13.62 9.15
N CYS A 62 11.37 13.20 7.90
CA CYS A 62 11.57 11.80 7.54
C CYS A 62 12.96 11.32 7.97
N SER A 63 13.06 10.04 8.37
CA SER A 63 14.35 9.42 8.62
C SER A 63 15.18 9.30 7.34
N MET A 64 16.50 9.19 7.49
CA MET A 64 17.41 8.98 6.35
C MET A 64 17.07 7.72 5.54
N ALA A 65 16.58 6.67 6.21
CA ALA A 65 16.19 5.43 5.53
C ALA A 65 14.93 5.59 4.69
N GLU A 66 13.96 6.37 5.17
CA GLU A 66 12.76 6.71 4.39
C GLU A 66 13.10 7.64 3.22
N MET A 67 13.93 8.67 3.45
CA MET A 67 14.36 9.57 2.38
C MET A 67 15.03 8.83 1.22
N LYS A 68 15.89 7.84 1.50
CA LYS A 68 16.48 6.99 0.45
C LYS A 68 15.45 6.25 -0.40
N LYS A 69 14.35 5.78 0.22
CA LYS A 69 13.25 5.13 -0.51
C LYS A 69 12.45 6.14 -1.32
N ILE A 70 12.23 7.34 -0.78
CA ILE A 70 11.58 8.45 -1.46
C ILE A 70 12.40 8.86 -2.69
N ASP A 71 13.72 8.98 -2.59
CA ASP A 71 14.61 9.31 -3.72
C ASP A 71 14.50 8.26 -4.84
N ALA A 72 14.48 6.98 -4.49
CA ALA A 72 14.30 5.89 -5.45
C ALA A 72 12.91 5.94 -6.13
N ALA A 73 11.85 6.18 -5.37
CA ALA A 73 10.50 6.32 -5.89
C ALA A 73 10.32 7.57 -6.77
N LEU A 74 10.95 8.69 -6.42
CA LEU A 74 11.03 9.89 -7.23
C LEU A 74 11.75 9.63 -8.55
N ALA A 75 12.89 8.94 -8.52
CA ALA A 75 13.63 8.55 -9.71
C ALA A 75 12.78 7.68 -10.66
N VAL A 76 11.98 6.76 -10.12
CA VAL A 76 10.98 6.00 -10.88
C VAL A 76 9.90 6.92 -11.48
N SER A 77 9.35 7.83 -10.68
CA SER A 77 8.29 8.76 -11.10
C SER A 77 8.69 9.61 -12.30
N ILE A 78 9.92 10.14 -12.30
CA ILE A 78 10.44 11.03 -13.36
C ILE A 78 11.27 10.29 -14.42
N GLY A 79 11.51 8.99 -14.26
CA GLY A 79 12.25 8.17 -15.22
C GLY A 79 13.76 8.40 -15.26
N ILE A 80 14.38 8.92 -14.19
CA ILE A 80 15.83 9.17 -14.12
C ILE A 80 16.55 7.97 -13.49
N GLY A 81 17.73 7.60 -14.01
CA GLY A 81 18.57 6.53 -13.46
C GLY A 81 18.10 5.10 -13.77
N ILE A 82 16.98 4.97 -14.48
CA ILE A 82 16.42 3.70 -14.93
C ILE A 82 16.52 3.72 -16.46
N ASN A 83 17.30 2.83 -17.06
CA ASN A 83 17.06 2.50 -18.46
C ASN A 83 15.72 1.74 -18.48
N ILE A 84 14.61 2.46 -18.67
CA ILE A 84 13.22 1.99 -18.46
C ILE A 84 12.92 0.70 -19.25
N LYS A 85 13.69 0.41 -20.31
CA LYS A 85 13.56 -0.80 -21.12
C LYS A 85 14.26 -2.04 -20.53
N SER A 86 15.16 -1.88 -19.55
CA SER A 86 16.08 -2.93 -19.10
C SER A 86 16.02 -3.23 -17.60
N ASN A 87 15.19 -2.55 -16.81
CA ASN A 87 15.25 -2.67 -15.35
C ASN A 87 14.24 -3.71 -14.83
N ASP A 88 14.75 -4.83 -14.28
CA ASP A 88 13.95 -5.94 -13.76
C ASP A 88 12.96 -5.53 -12.65
N LEU A 89 13.22 -4.42 -11.97
CA LEU A 89 12.32 -3.87 -10.94
C LEU A 89 11.02 -3.30 -11.53
N VAL A 90 11.10 -2.65 -12.70
CA VAL A 90 9.91 -2.12 -13.40
C VAL A 90 9.09 -3.27 -13.98
N LYS A 91 9.76 -4.34 -14.45
CA LYS A 91 9.07 -5.56 -14.90
C LYS A 91 8.35 -6.26 -13.76
N LYS A 92 9.03 -6.51 -12.64
CA LYS A 92 8.43 -7.10 -11.43
C LYS A 92 7.26 -6.27 -10.91
N TRP A 93 7.37 -4.95 -10.95
CA TRP A 93 6.28 -4.07 -10.56
C TRP A 93 5.13 -4.08 -11.58
N ALA A 94 5.43 -4.03 -12.88
CA ALA A 94 4.42 -4.11 -13.94
C ALA A 94 3.68 -5.46 -13.93
N GLU A 95 4.38 -6.55 -13.60
CA GLU A 95 3.83 -7.88 -13.36
C GLU A 95 2.90 -7.86 -12.14
N ALA A 96 3.34 -7.32 -11.00
CA ALA A 96 2.53 -7.17 -9.79
C ALA A 96 1.34 -6.19 -9.93
N ALA A 97 1.42 -5.22 -10.84
CA ALA A 97 0.35 -4.26 -11.12
C ALA A 97 -0.65 -4.76 -12.18
N ASN A 98 -0.23 -5.66 -13.07
CA ASN A 98 -1.09 -6.35 -14.04
C ASN A 98 -1.74 -7.62 -13.46
N GLU A 99 -1.31 -8.09 -12.29
CA GLU A 99 -2.18 -8.87 -11.43
C GLU A 99 -3.36 -7.99 -11.06
N VAL A 100 -4.46 -8.17 -11.79
CA VAL A 100 -5.77 -7.67 -11.41
C VAL A 100 -6.04 -8.23 -10.02
N VAL A 101 -5.82 -7.41 -8.99
CA VAL A 101 -6.37 -7.69 -7.67
C VAL A 101 -7.87 -7.48 -7.82
N GLU A 102 -8.55 -8.50 -8.34
CA GLU A 102 -9.91 -8.76 -7.91
C GLU A 102 -9.88 -8.80 -6.38
N PRO A 103 -10.83 -8.16 -5.69
CA PRO A 103 -10.88 -8.22 -4.23
C PRO A 103 -10.91 -9.70 -3.85
N GLU A 104 -9.84 -10.19 -3.22
CA GLU A 104 -9.71 -11.58 -2.81
C GLU A 104 -10.95 -11.97 -1.97
N LYS A 105 -11.89 -12.68 -2.60
CA LYS A 105 -12.64 -13.71 -1.87
C LYS A 105 -11.62 -14.78 -1.51
N LYS A 106 -10.88 -14.58 -0.42
CA LYS A 106 -10.04 -15.62 0.15
C LYS A 106 -10.96 -16.70 0.73
N GLU A 107 -11.41 -17.60 -0.12
CA GLU A 107 -11.67 -18.96 0.33
C GLU A 107 -10.30 -19.54 0.74
N PRO A 108 -10.12 -20.03 1.97
CA PRO A 108 -8.82 -20.49 2.44
C PRO A 108 -8.38 -21.70 1.61
N GLU A 109 -7.24 -21.59 0.93
CA GLU A 109 -6.61 -22.72 0.25
C GLU A 109 -6.21 -23.79 1.29
N PRO A 110 -6.42 -25.08 0.99
CA PRO A 110 -6.13 -26.15 1.91
C PRO A 110 -4.61 -26.29 2.06
N VAL A 111 -4.14 -26.08 3.29
CA VAL A 111 -2.75 -26.37 3.66
C VAL A 111 -2.56 -27.88 3.51
N VAL A 112 -1.78 -28.30 2.51
CA VAL A 112 -1.41 -29.71 2.30
C VAL A 112 -0.34 -30.09 3.33
N ALA A 113 -0.73 -30.10 4.61
CA ALA A 113 -0.07 -30.91 5.62
C ALA A 113 -0.62 -32.33 5.48
N LYS A 114 0.26 -33.35 5.58
CA LYS A 114 -0.14 -34.76 5.56
C LYS A 114 -1.29 -34.97 6.56
N VAL A 115 -2.50 -35.20 6.06
CA VAL A 115 -3.70 -35.39 6.88
C VAL A 115 -3.65 -36.82 7.42
N GLU A 116 -3.11 -36.99 8.63
CA GLU A 116 -3.63 -38.03 9.50
C GLU A 116 -5.12 -37.74 9.70
N MET A 117 -5.98 -38.74 9.51
CA MET A 117 -7.42 -38.55 9.65
C MET A 117 -7.70 -37.96 11.04
N PRO A 118 -8.34 -36.78 11.15
CA PRO A 118 -8.63 -36.18 12.44
C PRO A 118 -9.56 -37.11 13.23
N ASP A 119 -9.37 -37.14 14.55
CA ASP A 119 -10.16 -37.95 15.47
C ASP A 119 -11.67 -37.62 15.39
N ILE A 120 -12.51 -38.54 15.88
CA ILE A 120 -13.98 -38.45 15.80
C ILE A 120 -14.52 -37.16 16.45
N GLU A 121 -13.84 -36.65 17.48
CA GLU A 121 -14.25 -35.45 18.21
C GLU A 121 -14.01 -34.20 17.36
N THR A 122 -12.85 -34.10 16.72
CA THR A 122 -12.50 -33.06 15.74
C THR A 122 -13.46 -33.06 14.55
N GLN A 123 -13.88 -34.23 14.05
CA GLN A 123 -14.88 -34.33 12.98
C GLN A 123 -16.25 -33.79 13.40
N LEU A 124 -16.66 -34.07 14.65
CA LEU A 124 -17.93 -33.58 15.20
C LEU A 124 -17.93 -32.06 15.34
N GLU A 125 -16.80 -31.48 15.72
CA GLU A 125 -16.62 -30.05 15.89
C GLU A 125 -16.62 -29.32 14.53
N ILE A 126 -15.96 -29.88 13.52
CA ILE A 126 -16.02 -29.37 12.15
C ILE A 126 -17.45 -29.39 11.60
N ALA A 127 -18.22 -30.45 11.85
CA ALA A 127 -19.60 -30.56 11.41
C ALA A 127 -20.50 -29.49 12.06
N LYS A 128 -20.32 -29.21 13.36
CA LYS A 128 -21.05 -28.15 14.07
C LYS A 128 -20.71 -26.76 13.53
N ILE A 129 -19.42 -26.44 13.41
CA ILE A 129 -18.94 -25.15 12.91
C ILE A 129 -19.44 -24.90 11.49
N THR A 130 -19.44 -25.93 10.64
CA THR A 130 -19.92 -25.83 9.26
C THR A 130 -21.42 -25.54 9.21
N ALA A 131 -22.22 -26.22 10.03
CA ALA A 131 -23.65 -25.97 10.12
C ALA A 131 -23.97 -24.55 10.61
N GLU A 132 -23.28 -24.07 11.64
CA GLU A 132 -23.44 -22.70 12.14
C GLU A 132 -23.10 -21.66 11.08
N ARG A 133 -21.95 -21.82 10.40
CA ARG A 133 -21.51 -20.95 9.30
C ARG A 133 -22.57 -20.87 8.20
N ASP A 134 -23.15 -22.00 7.81
CA ASP A 134 -24.14 -22.08 6.72
C ASP A 134 -25.49 -21.45 7.10
N VAL A 135 -25.84 -21.46 8.39
CA VAL A 135 -27.01 -20.74 8.91
C VAL A 135 -26.77 -19.23 8.88
N TYR A 136 -25.62 -18.75 9.36
CA TYR A 136 -25.29 -17.32 9.35
C TYR A 136 -25.19 -16.77 7.93
N LYS A 137 -24.61 -17.55 7.01
CA LYS A 137 -24.49 -17.16 5.60
C LYS A 137 -25.86 -16.96 4.95
N ARG A 138 -26.80 -17.88 5.20
CA ARG A 138 -28.19 -17.75 4.72
C ARG A 138 -28.90 -16.52 5.28
N LEU A 139 -28.78 -16.25 6.58
CA LEU A 139 -29.40 -15.07 7.20
C LEU A 139 -28.84 -13.76 6.61
N TYR A 140 -27.54 -13.72 6.34
CA TYR A 140 -26.90 -12.57 5.71
C TYR A 140 -27.37 -12.37 4.27
N GLU A 141 -27.45 -13.44 3.49
CA GLU A 141 -27.96 -13.40 2.11
C GLU A 141 -29.44 -12.96 2.07
N GLU A 142 -30.29 -13.43 2.99
CA GLU A 142 -31.70 -13.02 3.09
C GLU A 142 -31.86 -11.54 3.51
N THR A 143 -31.04 -11.05 4.44
CA THR A 143 -31.10 -9.65 4.88
C THR A 143 -30.62 -8.70 3.78
N MET A 144 -29.61 -9.08 3.01
CA MET A 144 -29.13 -8.32 1.87
C MET A 144 -30.10 -8.34 0.69
N ALA A 145 -30.85 -9.44 0.48
CA ALA A 145 -31.87 -9.55 -0.57
C ALA A 145 -33.15 -8.73 -0.29
N ARG A 146 -33.34 -8.20 0.92
CA ARG A 146 -34.51 -7.40 1.33
C ARG A 146 -34.31 -5.88 1.25
N ARG A 147 -33.18 -5.40 0.71
CA ARG A 147 -32.85 -3.98 0.57
C ARG A 147 -32.89 -3.55 -0.89
#